data_AF-A0A9C6XBG6-F1
#
_entry.id   AF-A0A9C6XBG6-F1
#
_cell.length_a   1.000
_cell.length_b   1.000
_cell.length_c   1.000
_cell.angle_alpha   90.00
_cell.angle_beta   90.00
_cell.angle_gamma   90.00
#
_symmetry.space_group_name_H-M   'P 1'
#
loop_
_entity.id
_entity.type
_entity.pdbx_description
1 polymer ?
#
loop_
_entity_poly.entity_id
_entity_poly.type
_entity_poly.pdbx_seq_one_letter_code
_entity_poly.pdbx_strand_id
1 'polypeptide(L)'
;MSAAKPKKCIIFQRRNVDIADLVPGLDLDWDDVVAAAAPHPCVPVEANWPLYILYTSGTTAQPKGILRPTGGHLATLCWSMRTIYGMKDNDVWWTASDMGWVVGHSYICYGPLLAGLTSVMYEGKPDRTPDAGQYFRIIQEHQVNAILSAPTTMRLIRRADPMVKLGKKYSTKSLRHVFVAGEHCDQETAQWAENVFKVPILNHWWQTETGHAITASCIGLNHSTKPPKYSAGMPFPGYDVRVLRPDGEEASPQELGRIVVKLPMPPGTVCTLYKADDRFKSIYFSRFPVGARVK
;
A
#
# COMPACT_ATOMS: atom_id res chain seq x y z
N MET A 1 18.41 17.46 -13.99
CA MET A 1 18.21 18.12 -12.68
C MET A 1 17.13 19.18 -12.82
N SER A 2 16.30 19.41 -11.78
CA SER A 2 15.27 20.46 -11.79
C SER A 2 15.89 21.86 -11.90
N ALA A 3 15.29 22.74 -12.70
CA ALA A 3 15.66 24.15 -12.78
C ALA A 3 15.22 24.94 -11.54
N ALA A 4 14.16 24.50 -10.86
CA ALA A 4 13.72 25.08 -9.60
C ALA A 4 14.56 24.51 -8.44
N LYS A 5 15.17 25.40 -7.65
CA LYS A 5 15.93 25.06 -6.44
C LYS A 5 15.12 25.39 -5.17
N PRO A 6 15.22 24.56 -4.12
CA PRO A 6 14.56 24.86 -2.84
C PRO A 6 15.17 26.13 -2.22
N LYS A 7 14.34 26.92 -1.54
CA LYS A 7 14.81 28.09 -0.76
C LYS A 7 15.40 27.69 0.60
N LYS A 8 14.90 26.59 1.17
CA LYS A 8 15.34 25.99 2.42
C LYS A 8 15.20 24.46 2.32
N CYS A 9 16.07 23.73 3.01
CA CYS A 9 15.96 22.29 3.23
C CYS A 9 15.93 22.03 4.74
N ILE A 10 15.06 21.14 5.21
CA ILE A 10 15.07 20.68 6.60
C ILE A 10 15.73 19.30 6.61
N ILE A 11 16.79 19.15 7.39
CA ILE A 11 17.65 17.95 7.42
C ILE A 11 17.48 17.26 8.76
N PHE A 12 16.97 16.03 8.74
CA PHE A 12 16.94 15.18 9.93
C PHE A 12 18.31 14.50 10.10
N GLN A 13 19.07 14.94 11.10
CA GLN A 13 20.38 14.38 11.40
C GLN A 13 20.24 13.03 12.11
N ARG A 14 20.62 11.95 11.42
CA ARG A 14 20.64 10.60 12.01
C ARG A 14 21.93 10.42 12.81
N ARG A 15 22.06 11.14 13.93
CA ARG A 15 23.32 11.25 14.70
C ARG A 15 23.97 9.92 15.12
N ASN A 16 23.20 8.85 15.22
CA ASN A 16 23.70 7.50 15.52
C ASN A 16 24.18 6.72 14.27
N VAL A 17 24.09 7.31 13.08
CA VAL A 17 24.45 6.72 11.78
C VAL A 17 25.43 7.64 11.05
N ASP A 18 25.03 8.88 10.79
CA ASP A 18 25.85 9.88 10.09
C ASP A 18 25.34 11.30 10.38
N ILE A 19 26.24 12.28 10.32
CA ILE A 19 25.95 13.70 10.50
C ILE A 19 26.38 14.43 9.22
N ALA A 20 25.41 15.00 8.50
CA ALA A 20 25.66 15.73 7.27
C ALA A 20 26.13 17.17 7.55
N ASP A 21 27.08 17.66 6.74
CA ASP A 21 27.42 19.08 6.69
C ASP A 21 26.22 19.90 6.21
N LEU A 22 25.87 20.95 6.94
CA LEU A 22 24.75 21.83 6.61
C LEU A 22 25.25 23.06 5.84
N VAL A 23 24.63 23.37 4.70
CA VAL A 23 24.95 24.56 3.91
C VAL A 23 24.34 25.80 4.56
N PRO A 24 25.15 26.77 5.04
CA PRO A 24 24.63 27.97 5.69
C PRO A 24 23.66 28.74 4.79
N GLY A 25 22.52 29.14 5.36
CA GLY A 25 21.49 29.88 4.63
C GLY A 25 20.55 29.02 3.78
N LEU A 26 20.85 27.75 3.52
CA LEU A 26 19.97 26.81 2.82
C LEU A 26 19.41 25.74 3.76
N ASP A 27 20.29 25.02 4.45
CA ASP A 27 19.90 23.87 5.25
C ASP A 27 19.59 24.28 6.70
N LEU A 28 18.59 23.63 7.28
CA LEU A 28 18.14 23.80 8.66
C LEU A 28 18.14 22.42 9.33
N ASP A 29 18.64 22.34 10.56
CA ASP A 29 18.53 21.13 11.37
C ASP A 29 17.06 20.90 11.79
N TRP A 30 16.59 19.67 11.66
CA TRP A 30 15.23 19.29 12.05
C TRP A 30 14.93 19.58 13.53
N ASP A 31 15.85 19.24 14.43
CA ASP A 31 15.60 19.37 15.87
C ASP A 31 15.54 20.84 16.29
N ASP A 32 16.38 21.70 15.70
CA ASP A 32 16.33 23.14 15.91
C ASP A 32 15.00 23.73 15.44
N VAL A 33 14.53 23.32 14.26
CA VAL A 33 13.25 23.78 13.69
C VAL A 33 12.08 23.32 14.57
N VAL A 34 12.08 22.07 15.03
CA VAL A 34 11.01 21.53 15.89
C VAL A 34 11.03 22.17 17.28
N ALA A 35 12.20 22.40 17.87
CA ALA A 35 12.32 23.04 19.18
C ALA A 35 11.81 24.50 19.17
N ALA A 36 11.98 25.20 18.05
CA ALA A 36 11.47 26.56 17.86
C ALA A 36 9.98 26.62 17.45
N ALA A 37 9.38 25.49 17.06
CA ALA A 37 8.01 25.46 16.56
C ALA A 37 6.98 25.45 17.70
N ALA A 38 5.87 26.17 17.51
CA ALA A 38 4.70 26.07 18.36
C ALA A 38 3.69 25.06 17.75
N PRO A 39 2.89 24.36 18.58
CA PRO A 39 1.78 23.55 18.08
C PRO A 39 0.85 24.38 17.18
N HIS A 40 0.47 23.81 16.04
CA HIS A 40 -0.40 24.46 15.07
C HIS A 40 -1.75 23.72 15.00
N PRO A 41 -2.91 24.41 14.99
CA PRO A 41 -4.20 23.76 14.86
C PRO A 41 -4.38 23.10 13.48
N CYS A 42 -5.24 22.09 13.37
CA CYS A 42 -5.59 21.50 12.08
C CYS A 42 -6.24 22.55 11.17
N VAL A 43 -5.73 22.69 9.94
CA VAL A 43 -6.33 23.57 8.93
C VAL A 43 -7.48 22.80 8.26
N PRO A 44 -8.74 23.30 8.33
CA PRO A 44 -9.84 22.67 7.63
C PRO A 44 -9.65 22.81 6.12
N VAL A 45 -9.91 21.73 5.39
CA VAL A 45 -9.84 21.70 3.93
C VAL A 45 -11.05 20.97 3.36
N GLU A 46 -11.41 21.29 2.12
CA GLU A 46 -12.46 20.59 1.39
C GLU A 46 -12.13 19.10 1.18
N ALA A 47 -13.15 18.27 1.04
CA ALA A 47 -12.98 16.83 0.83
C ALA A 47 -12.22 16.50 -0.47
N ASN A 48 -12.31 17.36 -1.48
CA ASN A 48 -11.60 17.22 -2.76
C ASN A 48 -10.21 17.90 -2.76
N TRP A 49 -9.77 18.47 -1.63
CA TRP A 49 -8.46 19.09 -1.54
C TRP A 49 -7.33 18.08 -1.82
N PRO A 50 -6.25 18.46 -2.51
CA PRO A 50 -5.11 17.58 -2.75
C PRO A 50 -4.39 17.25 -1.43
N LEU A 51 -4.46 15.99 -1.00
CA LEU A 51 -3.77 15.52 0.20
C LEU A 51 -2.27 15.30 -0.07
N TYR A 52 -1.93 14.67 -1.19
CA TYR A 52 -0.56 14.47 -1.63
C TYR A 52 -0.46 14.27 -3.14
N ILE A 53 0.77 14.38 -3.64
CA ILE A 53 1.15 13.97 -4.99
C ILE A 53 2.12 12.81 -4.85
N LEU A 54 1.81 11.68 -5.47
CA LEU A 54 2.69 10.51 -5.48
C LEU A 54 3.08 10.17 -6.91
N TYR A 55 4.36 10.25 -7.21
CA TYR A 55 4.88 9.92 -8.54
C TYR A 55 4.96 8.40 -8.72
N THR A 56 4.43 7.92 -9.84
CA THR A 56 4.56 6.53 -10.28
C THR A 56 5.17 6.46 -11.68
N SER A 57 5.76 5.31 -12.02
CA SER A 57 6.34 5.08 -13.34
C SER A 57 5.26 5.17 -14.42
N GLY A 58 5.56 5.94 -15.47
CA GLY A 58 4.74 6.01 -16.68
C GLY A 58 5.33 5.12 -17.77
N THR A 59 4.49 4.56 -18.64
CA THR A 59 4.94 3.85 -19.85
C THR A 59 5.61 4.79 -20.86
N THR A 60 5.39 6.10 -20.75
CA THR A 60 5.87 7.13 -21.69
C THR A 60 7.09 7.93 -21.20
N ALA A 61 7.98 7.31 -20.43
CA ALA A 61 9.22 7.87 -19.86
C ALA A 61 9.06 9.06 -18.88
N GLN A 62 7.92 9.76 -18.85
CA GLN A 62 7.63 10.78 -17.86
C GLN A 62 6.85 10.20 -16.67
N PRO A 63 7.30 10.37 -15.42
CA PRO A 63 6.52 9.99 -14.23
C PRO A 63 5.12 10.63 -14.22
N LYS A 64 4.17 9.94 -13.60
CA LYS A 64 2.79 10.42 -13.43
C LYS A 64 2.61 10.86 -11.97
N GLY A 65 2.34 12.14 -11.72
CA GLY A 65 2.07 12.64 -10.36
C GLY A 65 0.61 12.38 -9.99
N ILE A 66 0.32 11.27 -9.31
CA ILE A 66 -1.04 10.93 -8.87
C ILE A 66 -1.49 11.93 -7.81
N LEU A 67 -2.60 12.65 -8.05
CA LEU A 67 -3.19 13.56 -7.09
C LEU A 67 -4.28 12.84 -6.29
N ARG A 68 -4.10 12.75 -4.97
CA ARG A 68 -5.05 12.09 -4.06
C ARG A 68 -5.98 13.12 -3.38
N PRO A 69 -7.32 12.97 -3.46
CA PRO A 69 -8.23 13.82 -2.69
C PRO A 69 -8.24 13.44 -1.20
N THR A 70 -8.45 14.41 -0.31
CA THR A 70 -8.47 14.21 1.14
C THR A 70 -9.61 13.31 1.62
N GLY A 71 -10.87 13.75 1.54
CA GLY A 71 -12.00 13.14 2.26
C GLY A 71 -12.25 11.69 1.87
N GLY A 72 -12.37 11.42 0.57
CA GLY A 72 -12.59 10.07 0.05
C GLY A 72 -11.44 9.11 0.37
N HIS A 73 -10.19 9.59 0.40
CA HIS A 73 -9.04 8.76 0.76
C HIS A 73 -9.06 8.36 2.23
N LEU A 74 -9.24 9.35 3.12
CA LEU A 74 -9.24 9.10 4.56
C LEU A 74 -10.40 8.17 4.96
N ALA A 75 -11.60 8.42 4.44
CA ALA A 75 -12.78 7.61 4.74
C ALA A 75 -12.61 6.16 4.28
N THR A 76 -12.18 5.94 3.02
CA THR A 76 -12.00 4.60 2.48
C THR A 76 -10.89 3.83 3.19
N LEU A 77 -9.77 4.48 3.52
CA LEU A 77 -8.68 3.81 4.22
C LEU A 77 -9.05 3.40 5.64
N CYS A 78 -9.69 4.30 6.42
CA CYS A 78 -10.21 3.97 7.75
C CYS A 78 -11.17 2.77 7.69
N TRP A 79 -12.09 2.79 6.71
CA TRP A 79 -13.04 1.68 6.51
C TRP A 79 -12.34 0.37 6.13
N SER A 80 -11.36 0.43 5.21
CA SER A 80 -10.63 -0.75 4.72
C SER A 80 -9.86 -1.49 5.81
N MET A 81 -9.31 -0.79 6.81
CA MET A 81 -8.65 -1.41 7.96
C MET A 81 -9.56 -2.40 8.69
N ARG A 82 -10.84 -2.02 8.85
CA ARG A 82 -11.85 -2.86 9.48
C ARG A 82 -12.38 -3.92 8.52
N THR A 83 -12.75 -3.55 7.29
CA THR A 83 -13.48 -4.45 6.38
C THR A 83 -12.61 -5.39 5.58
N ILE A 84 -11.51 -4.92 5.01
CA ILE A 84 -10.57 -5.77 4.27
C ILE A 84 -9.73 -6.55 5.26
N TYR A 85 -9.04 -5.83 6.13
CA TYR A 85 -7.98 -6.41 6.95
C TYR A 85 -8.49 -7.02 8.27
N GLY A 86 -9.75 -6.79 8.63
CA GLY A 86 -10.35 -7.37 9.84
C GLY A 86 -9.71 -6.87 11.12
N MET A 87 -9.14 -5.67 11.09
CA MET A 87 -8.48 -5.06 12.25
C MET A 87 -9.52 -4.57 13.25
N LYS A 88 -9.18 -4.74 14.52
CA LYS A 88 -9.96 -4.39 15.71
C LYS A 88 -9.23 -3.30 16.48
N ASP A 89 -9.95 -2.64 17.37
CA ASP A 89 -9.39 -1.60 18.21
C ASP A 89 -8.18 -2.13 19.01
N ASN A 90 -7.12 -1.33 19.10
CA ASN A 90 -5.83 -1.66 19.73
C ASN A 90 -5.00 -2.77 19.05
N ASP A 91 -5.42 -3.29 17.89
CA ASP A 91 -4.54 -4.21 17.16
C ASP A 91 -3.27 -3.50 16.65
N VAL A 92 -2.21 -4.30 16.47
CA VAL A 92 -0.95 -3.90 15.87
C VAL A 92 -0.91 -4.34 14.41
N TRP A 93 -0.91 -3.35 13.52
CA TRP A 93 -0.80 -3.51 12.08
C TRP A 93 0.65 -3.34 11.63
N TRP A 94 1.12 -4.22 10.74
CA TRP A 94 2.44 -4.05 10.15
C TRP A 94 2.38 -4.10 8.63
N THR A 95 2.70 -2.97 7.99
CA THR A 95 2.98 -2.95 6.55
C THR A 95 4.48 -2.96 6.31
N ALA A 96 4.97 -4.07 5.80
CA ALA A 96 6.36 -4.28 5.40
C ALA A 96 6.61 -3.68 4.00
N SER A 97 6.61 -2.34 3.94
CA SER A 97 6.85 -1.56 2.72
C SER A 97 7.65 -0.29 3.07
N ASP A 98 7.64 0.69 2.18
CA ASP A 98 8.34 1.97 2.34
C ASP A 98 7.39 3.15 2.03
N MET A 99 7.64 4.28 2.68
CA MET A 99 6.84 5.50 2.52
C MET A 99 6.88 6.09 1.11
N GLY A 100 7.89 5.76 0.30
CA GLY A 100 7.97 6.14 -1.11
C GLY A 100 6.96 5.44 -2.03
N TRP A 101 6.25 4.42 -1.53
CA TRP A 101 5.20 3.72 -2.28
C TRP A 101 3.81 4.06 -1.75
N VAL A 102 2.78 3.83 -2.58
CA VAL A 102 1.38 4.01 -2.17
C VAL A 102 1.02 3.09 -0.99
N VAL A 103 1.68 1.93 -0.89
CA VAL A 103 1.49 0.98 0.21
C VAL A 103 1.91 1.58 1.55
N GLY A 104 3.02 2.33 1.58
CA GLY A 104 3.43 3.07 2.77
C GLY A 104 2.47 4.21 3.11
N HIS A 105 2.08 5.01 2.12
CA HIS A 105 1.09 6.08 2.34
C HIS A 105 -0.20 5.54 2.93
N SER A 106 -0.80 4.55 2.26
CA SER A 106 -2.11 4.03 2.63
C SER A 106 -2.10 3.19 3.90
N TYR A 107 -1.07 2.37 4.12
CA TYR A 107 -1.12 1.33 5.15
C TYR A 107 0.09 1.28 6.10
N ILE A 108 1.11 2.14 5.95
CA ILE A 108 2.01 2.48 7.08
C ILE A 108 1.47 3.71 7.81
N CYS A 109 1.04 4.74 7.07
CA CYS A 109 0.62 6.03 7.64
C CYS A 109 -0.89 6.14 7.78
N TYR A 110 -1.62 6.48 6.71
CA TYR A 110 -2.99 6.99 6.83
C TYR A 110 -3.97 5.94 7.41
N GLY A 111 -4.11 4.78 6.80
CA GLY A 111 -5.09 3.76 7.18
C GLY A 111 -5.05 3.35 8.65
N PRO A 112 -3.93 2.78 9.16
CA PRO A 112 -3.86 2.36 10.56
C PRO A 112 -4.02 3.51 11.54
N LEU A 113 -3.43 4.69 11.28
CA LEU A 113 -3.54 5.84 12.18
C LEU A 113 -4.97 6.40 12.24
N LEU A 114 -5.66 6.49 11.09
CA LEU A 114 -7.07 6.89 11.02
C LEU A 114 -8.01 5.90 11.69
N ALA A 115 -7.64 4.62 11.69
CA ALA A 115 -8.39 3.56 12.35
C ALA A 115 -8.07 3.42 13.86
N GLY A 116 -7.18 4.25 14.40
CA GLY A 116 -6.77 4.19 15.81
C GLY A 116 -5.92 2.97 16.16
N LEU A 117 -5.20 2.42 15.20
CA LEU A 117 -4.36 1.24 15.34
C LEU A 117 -2.90 1.63 15.59
N THR A 118 -2.13 0.69 16.15
CA THR A 118 -0.67 0.82 16.16
C THR A 118 -0.13 0.40 14.79
N SER A 119 0.70 1.25 14.17
CA SER A 119 1.36 0.96 12.89
C SER A 119 2.86 0.75 13.09
N VAL A 120 3.39 -0.36 12.60
CA VAL A 120 4.83 -0.65 12.65
C VAL A 120 5.52 -0.04 11.42
N MET A 121 6.39 0.95 11.66
CA MET A 121 7.33 1.46 10.66
C MET A 121 8.66 0.71 10.79
N TYR A 122 9.02 -0.04 9.75
CA TYR A 122 10.20 -0.90 9.78
C TYR A 122 11.31 -0.37 8.87
N GLU A 123 12.47 -0.07 9.46
CA GLU A 123 13.69 0.22 8.71
C GLU A 123 14.61 -1.01 8.71
N GLY A 124 14.63 -1.74 7.59
CA GLY A 124 15.51 -2.88 7.45
C GLY A 124 15.21 -3.73 6.22
N LYS A 125 15.72 -4.96 6.22
CA LYS A 125 15.56 -5.96 5.17
C LYS A 125 15.11 -7.29 5.77
N PRO A 126 14.36 -8.11 5.02
CA PRO A 126 13.77 -9.33 5.56
C PRO A 126 14.78 -10.43 5.91
N ASP A 127 15.99 -10.39 5.35
CA ASP A 127 16.96 -11.48 5.38
C ASP A 127 18.33 -11.13 5.99
N ARG A 128 18.60 -9.84 6.29
CA ARG A 128 19.96 -9.37 6.60
C ARG A 128 20.07 -8.21 7.60
N THR A 129 19.00 -7.90 8.34
CA THR A 129 19.03 -6.88 9.41
C THR A 129 18.39 -7.39 10.71
N PRO A 130 19.09 -8.25 11.49
CA PRO A 130 20.41 -8.82 11.18
C PRO A 130 20.33 -10.08 10.31
N ASP A 131 19.20 -10.79 10.30
CA ASP A 131 19.05 -12.08 9.63
C ASP A 131 17.58 -12.38 9.23
N ALA A 132 17.33 -13.57 8.67
CA ALA A 132 16.01 -14.03 8.21
C ALA A 132 14.99 -14.33 9.32
N GLY A 133 15.39 -14.27 10.59
CA GLY A 133 14.49 -14.34 11.75
C GLY A 133 13.79 -13.02 12.04
N GLN A 134 14.19 -11.92 11.40
CA GLN A 134 13.76 -10.56 11.77
C GLN A 134 12.24 -10.35 11.75
N TYR A 135 11.55 -10.90 10.75
CA TYR A 135 10.10 -10.75 10.64
C TYR A 135 9.38 -11.43 11.80
N PHE A 136 9.84 -12.62 12.19
CA PHE A 136 9.30 -13.37 13.32
C PHE A 136 9.59 -12.65 14.65
N ARG A 137 10.78 -12.05 14.78
CA ARG A 137 11.14 -11.21 15.93
C ARG A 137 10.18 -10.02 16.10
N ILE A 138 9.95 -9.26 15.03
CA ILE A 138 9.02 -8.11 15.03
C ILE A 138 7.60 -8.56 15.40
N ILE A 139 7.13 -9.66 14.83
CA ILE A 139 5.81 -10.22 15.17
C ILE A 139 5.71 -10.50 16.67
N GLN A 140 6.70 -11.19 17.24
CA GLN A 140 6.70 -11.54 18.66
C GLN A 140 6.83 -10.30 19.55
N GLU A 141 7.76 -9.41 19.26
CA GLU A 141 8.09 -8.26 20.12
C GLU A 141 6.94 -7.26 20.19
N HIS A 142 6.27 -7.01 19.06
CA HIS A 142 5.18 -6.04 18.97
C HIS A 142 3.79 -6.66 18.93
N GLN A 143 3.68 -7.99 19.11
CA GLN A 143 2.40 -8.71 19.06
C GLN A 143 1.59 -8.40 17.79
N VAL A 144 2.25 -8.37 16.63
CA VAL A 144 1.63 -8.02 15.35
C VAL A 144 0.43 -8.94 15.06
N ASN A 145 -0.70 -8.34 14.68
CA ASN A 145 -1.96 -9.05 14.44
C ASN A 145 -2.22 -9.34 12.96
N ALA A 146 -1.79 -8.45 12.06
CA ALA A 146 -1.81 -8.71 10.63
C ALA A 146 -0.67 -7.98 9.92
N ILE A 147 -0.20 -8.60 8.83
CA ILE A 147 0.88 -8.06 8.00
C ILE A 147 0.37 -7.77 6.60
N LEU A 148 0.81 -6.66 6.01
CA LEU A 148 0.78 -6.44 4.57
C LEU A 148 2.22 -6.43 4.03
N SER A 149 2.53 -7.32 3.09
CA SER A 149 3.86 -7.39 2.46
C SER A 149 3.78 -7.75 0.97
N ALA A 150 4.94 -7.86 0.33
CA ALA A 150 5.06 -8.35 -1.04
C ALA A 150 5.43 -9.85 -1.05
N PRO A 151 4.96 -10.63 -2.05
CA PRO A 151 5.42 -12.00 -2.28
C PRO A 151 6.95 -12.14 -2.35
N THR A 152 7.67 -11.16 -2.90
CA THR A 152 9.14 -11.14 -2.92
C THR A 152 9.75 -11.22 -1.52
N THR A 153 9.15 -10.58 -0.52
CA THR A 153 9.60 -10.67 0.87
C THR A 153 9.62 -12.11 1.35
N MET A 154 8.55 -12.86 1.08
CA MET A 154 8.42 -14.26 1.48
C MET A 154 9.47 -15.12 0.77
N ARG A 155 9.70 -14.88 -0.52
CA ARG A 155 10.75 -15.57 -1.28
C ARG A 155 12.15 -15.27 -0.75
N LEU A 156 12.42 -14.04 -0.32
CA LEU A 156 13.71 -13.66 0.28
C LEU A 156 13.93 -14.39 1.61
N ILE A 157 12.94 -14.42 2.51
CA ILE A 157 13.01 -15.15 3.78
C ILE A 157 13.23 -16.64 3.52
N ARG A 158 12.43 -17.24 2.62
CA ARG A 158 12.57 -18.66 2.24
C ARG A 158 13.95 -18.98 1.70
N ARG A 159 14.52 -18.12 0.86
CA ARG A 159 15.85 -18.34 0.29
C ARG A 159 16.94 -18.27 1.36
N ALA A 160 16.83 -17.32 2.28
CA ALA A 160 17.84 -17.10 3.32
C ALA A 160 17.76 -18.13 4.46
N ASP A 161 16.57 -18.61 4.80
CA ASP A 161 16.36 -19.65 5.82
C ASP A 161 15.28 -20.67 5.39
N PRO A 162 15.61 -21.60 4.48
CA PRO A 162 14.65 -22.53 3.89
C PRO A 162 13.93 -23.42 4.91
N MET A 163 14.60 -23.74 6.02
CA MET A 163 14.08 -24.59 7.10
C MET A 163 13.48 -23.78 8.27
N VAL A 164 13.50 -22.45 8.16
CA VAL A 164 13.01 -21.48 9.15
C VAL A 164 13.64 -21.70 10.52
N LYS A 165 14.94 -22.02 10.58
CA LYS A 165 15.67 -22.28 11.84
C LYS A 165 15.77 -21.02 12.71
N LEU A 166 15.93 -19.85 12.10
CA LEU A 166 16.01 -18.57 12.79
C LEU A 166 14.61 -18.11 13.21
N GLY A 167 13.63 -18.22 12.31
CA GLY A 167 12.25 -17.81 12.58
C GLY A 167 11.56 -18.63 13.68
N LYS A 168 11.83 -19.95 13.76
CA LYS A 168 11.26 -20.85 14.78
C LYS A 168 11.60 -20.48 16.23
N LYS A 169 12.56 -19.59 16.46
CA LYS A 169 12.92 -19.09 17.79
C LYS A 169 11.87 -18.12 18.36
N TYR A 170 10.96 -17.63 17.51
CA TYR A 170 9.98 -16.61 17.87
C TYR A 170 8.55 -17.12 17.67
N SER A 171 7.65 -16.69 18.54
CA SER A 171 6.22 -16.97 18.47
C SER A 171 5.51 -16.05 17.49
N THR A 172 4.72 -16.62 16.58
CA THR A 172 3.82 -15.88 15.67
C THR A 172 2.35 -15.95 16.11
N LYS A 173 2.07 -16.38 17.35
CA LYS A 173 0.69 -16.63 17.83
C LYS A 173 -0.24 -15.41 17.81
N SER A 174 0.30 -14.19 17.87
CA SER A 174 -0.49 -12.95 17.79
C SER A 174 -1.04 -12.70 16.38
N LEU A 175 -0.37 -13.24 15.37
CA LEU A 175 -0.67 -13.03 13.96
C LEU A 175 -1.92 -13.82 13.58
N ARG A 176 -2.83 -13.17 12.85
CA ARG A 176 -4.09 -13.79 12.38
C ARG A 176 -4.13 -13.94 10.86
N HIS A 177 -3.57 -12.97 10.13
CA HIS A 177 -3.58 -12.94 8.66
C HIS A 177 -2.32 -12.30 8.11
N VAL A 178 -1.88 -12.77 6.93
CA VAL A 178 -0.89 -12.09 6.12
C VAL A 178 -1.52 -11.75 4.78
N PHE A 179 -1.45 -10.48 4.40
CA PHE A 179 -1.91 -9.97 3.13
C PHE A 179 -0.71 -9.74 2.21
N VAL A 180 -0.89 -10.08 0.94
CA VAL A 180 0.12 -9.86 -0.09
C VAL A 180 -0.42 -9.04 -1.25
N ALA A 181 0.37 -8.07 -1.72
CA ALA A 181 0.06 -7.21 -2.86
C ALA A 181 1.34 -6.71 -3.55
N GLY A 182 1.15 -5.97 -4.65
CA GLY A 182 2.22 -5.31 -5.40
C GLY A 182 2.79 -6.13 -6.56
N GLU A 183 2.59 -7.45 -6.55
CA GLU A 183 3.02 -8.36 -7.61
C GLU A 183 2.23 -9.67 -7.55
N HIS A 184 2.46 -10.54 -8.54
CA HIS A 184 1.86 -11.87 -8.55
C HIS A 184 2.38 -12.71 -7.38
N CYS A 185 1.44 -13.30 -6.62
CA CYS A 185 1.74 -14.30 -5.61
C CYS A 185 1.53 -15.70 -6.20
N ASP A 186 2.64 -16.39 -6.47
CA ASP A 186 2.62 -17.78 -6.91
C ASP A 186 2.18 -18.71 -5.77
N GLN A 187 1.57 -19.85 -6.14
CA GLN A 187 1.02 -20.81 -5.18
C GLN A 187 2.08 -21.40 -4.25
N GLU A 188 3.30 -21.59 -4.76
CA GLU A 188 4.39 -22.17 -3.98
C GLU A 188 4.81 -21.24 -2.84
N THR A 189 4.95 -19.95 -3.13
CA THR A 189 5.24 -18.90 -2.15
C THR A 189 4.11 -18.77 -1.13
N ALA A 190 2.86 -18.74 -1.58
CA ALA A 190 1.70 -18.67 -0.69
C ALA A 190 1.63 -19.88 0.25
N GLN A 191 1.76 -21.10 -0.29
CA GLN A 191 1.69 -22.33 0.49
C GLN A 191 2.85 -22.46 1.48
N TRP A 192 4.06 -22.09 1.07
CA TRP A 192 5.21 -22.04 1.96
C TRP A 192 4.96 -21.05 3.11
N ALA A 193 4.52 -19.83 2.81
CA ALA A 193 4.27 -18.81 3.82
C ALA A 193 3.14 -19.23 4.79
N GLU A 194 2.05 -19.81 4.30
CA GLU A 194 0.97 -20.35 5.14
C GLU A 194 1.50 -21.43 6.10
N ASN A 195 2.35 -22.34 5.59
CA ASN A 195 2.97 -23.39 6.40
C ASN A 195 3.94 -22.85 7.46
N VAL A 196 4.57 -21.71 7.20
CA VAL A 196 5.56 -21.09 8.07
C VAL A 196 4.91 -20.21 9.13
N PHE A 197 4.03 -19.30 8.74
CA PHE A 197 3.36 -18.37 9.66
C PHE A 197 2.14 -18.99 10.35
N LYS A 198 1.63 -20.12 9.84
CA LYS A 198 0.43 -20.82 10.36
C LYS A 198 -0.84 -19.99 10.33
N VAL A 199 -0.94 -19.07 9.36
CA VAL A 199 -2.09 -18.20 9.12
C VAL A 199 -2.37 -18.08 7.63
N PRO A 200 -3.61 -17.72 7.23
CA PRO A 200 -3.95 -17.50 5.83
C PRO A 200 -3.07 -16.44 5.16
N ILE A 201 -2.66 -16.72 3.93
CA ILE A 201 -1.95 -15.78 3.04
C ILE A 201 -2.94 -15.28 1.98
N LEU A 202 -3.36 -14.03 2.10
CA LEU A 202 -4.47 -13.44 1.35
C LEU A 202 -3.95 -12.47 0.29
N ASN A 203 -4.04 -12.88 -0.97
CA ASN A 203 -3.71 -12.03 -2.10
C ASN A 203 -4.81 -10.99 -2.35
N HIS A 204 -4.41 -9.77 -2.65
CA HIS A 204 -5.31 -8.68 -3.04
C HIS A 204 -4.61 -7.77 -4.05
N TRP A 205 -5.39 -7.14 -4.94
CA TRP A 205 -4.85 -6.40 -6.08
C TRP A 205 -5.32 -4.95 -6.09
N TRP A 206 -4.37 -4.06 -6.38
CA TRP A 206 -4.56 -2.62 -6.48
C TRP A 206 -3.28 -1.93 -6.99
N GLN A 207 -3.33 -0.61 -7.11
CA GLN A 207 -2.27 0.20 -7.70
C GLN A 207 -2.25 1.62 -7.11
N THR A 208 -1.24 2.41 -7.50
CA THR A 208 -1.06 3.79 -7.00
C THR A 208 -2.29 4.64 -7.29
N GLU A 209 -2.91 4.48 -8.46
CA GLU A 209 -4.08 5.21 -8.89
C GLU A 209 -5.29 4.98 -7.97
N THR A 210 -5.49 3.75 -7.48
CA THR A 210 -6.66 3.42 -6.65
C THR A 210 -6.44 3.74 -5.19
N GLY A 211 -5.20 3.64 -4.70
CA GLY A 211 -4.83 3.97 -3.32
C GLY A 211 -5.28 2.95 -2.27
N HIS A 212 -6.15 2.02 -2.64
CA HIS A 212 -6.62 0.91 -1.80
C HIS A 212 -7.02 -0.27 -2.69
N ALA A 213 -7.36 -1.41 -2.07
CA ALA A 213 -7.66 -2.67 -2.75
C ALA A 213 -8.81 -2.52 -3.76
N ILE A 214 -8.59 -2.97 -5.00
CA ILE A 214 -9.64 -3.13 -6.02
C ILE A 214 -10.35 -4.46 -5.79
N THR A 215 -9.58 -5.51 -5.54
CA THR A 215 -10.08 -6.84 -5.18
C THR A 215 -9.42 -7.31 -3.90
N ALA A 216 -10.18 -7.96 -3.01
CA ALA A 216 -9.68 -8.54 -1.77
C ALA A 216 -10.63 -9.61 -1.19
N SER A 217 -10.09 -10.47 -0.33
CA SER A 217 -10.91 -11.19 0.66
C SER A 217 -11.15 -10.27 1.85
N CYS A 218 -12.40 -9.84 2.05
CA CYS A 218 -12.78 -8.92 3.11
C CYS A 218 -13.02 -9.64 4.43
N ILE A 219 -11.98 -9.74 5.26
CA ILE A 219 -12.03 -10.50 6.52
C ILE A 219 -13.03 -9.90 7.52
N GLY A 220 -13.12 -8.56 7.60
CA GLY A 220 -14.11 -7.90 8.44
C GLY A 220 -15.56 -8.04 7.96
N LEU A 221 -15.76 -8.55 6.74
CA LEU A 221 -17.07 -8.89 6.18
C LEU A 221 -17.29 -10.41 6.11
N ASN A 222 -16.53 -11.19 6.89
CA ASN A 222 -16.64 -12.65 6.98
C ASN A 222 -16.42 -13.38 5.64
N HIS A 223 -15.63 -12.82 4.73
CA HIS A 223 -15.19 -13.57 3.55
C HIS A 223 -14.35 -14.78 3.98
N SER A 224 -14.38 -15.84 3.16
CA SER A 224 -13.53 -17.01 3.38
C SER A 224 -12.05 -16.64 3.42
N THR A 225 -11.33 -17.19 4.40
CA THR A 225 -9.86 -17.13 4.50
C THR A 225 -9.16 -18.10 3.55
N LYS A 226 -9.93 -18.89 2.80
CA LYS A 226 -9.47 -19.83 1.78
C LYS A 226 -10.08 -19.43 0.42
N PRO A 227 -9.63 -18.32 -0.19
CA PRO A 227 -10.13 -17.92 -1.49
C PRO A 227 -9.76 -18.97 -2.57
N PRO A 228 -10.45 -18.98 -3.73
CA PRO A 228 -10.08 -19.83 -4.85
C PRO A 228 -8.61 -19.67 -5.23
N LYS A 229 -7.98 -20.75 -5.70
CA LYS A 229 -6.59 -20.72 -6.17
C LYS A 229 -6.43 -19.65 -7.25
N TYR A 230 -5.30 -18.96 -7.21
CA TYR A 230 -4.93 -17.86 -8.11
C TYR A 230 -5.82 -16.60 -8.04
N SER A 231 -6.77 -16.55 -7.10
CA SER A 231 -7.60 -15.37 -6.90
C SER A 231 -6.84 -14.25 -6.17
N ALA A 232 -7.16 -13.00 -6.52
CA ALA A 232 -6.81 -11.81 -5.73
C ALA A 232 -8.01 -11.29 -4.93
N GLY A 233 -8.96 -12.17 -4.62
CA GLY A 233 -10.21 -11.83 -3.94
C GLY A 233 -11.32 -11.34 -4.87
N MET A 234 -12.41 -10.90 -4.26
CA MET A 234 -13.59 -10.35 -4.96
C MET A 234 -13.46 -8.84 -5.09
N PRO A 235 -14.15 -8.19 -6.04
CA PRO A 235 -14.23 -6.73 -6.09
C PRO A 235 -14.63 -6.14 -4.74
N PHE A 236 -13.84 -5.18 -4.25
CA PHE A 236 -14.14 -4.45 -3.04
C PHE A 236 -15.34 -3.51 -3.29
N PRO A 237 -16.24 -3.28 -2.32
CA PRO A 237 -17.44 -2.50 -2.59
C PRO A 237 -17.13 -1.11 -3.18
N GLY A 238 -17.89 -0.76 -4.21
CA GLY A 238 -17.69 0.44 -5.02
C GLY A 238 -16.87 0.22 -6.30
N TYR A 239 -16.18 -0.91 -6.47
CA TYR A 239 -15.58 -1.30 -7.75
C TYR A 239 -16.51 -2.23 -8.53
N ASP A 240 -17.00 -1.78 -9.69
CA ASP A 240 -17.61 -2.64 -10.71
C ASP A 240 -16.52 -3.09 -11.69
N VAL A 241 -15.86 -4.20 -11.35
CA VAL A 241 -14.73 -4.76 -12.11
C VAL A 241 -15.26 -5.62 -13.26
N ARG A 242 -14.77 -5.35 -14.47
CA ARG A 242 -15.11 -6.08 -15.70
C ARG A 242 -13.86 -6.56 -16.40
N VAL A 243 -14.02 -7.55 -17.27
CA VAL A 243 -12.97 -8.03 -18.16
C VAL A 243 -13.44 -7.79 -19.59
N LEU A 244 -12.72 -6.96 -20.34
CA LEU A 244 -13.05 -6.67 -21.74
C LEU A 244 -12.06 -7.34 -22.68
N ARG A 245 -12.59 -7.92 -23.75
CA ARG A 245 -11.79 -8.44 -24.86
C ARG A 245 -11.21 -7.29 -25.69
N PRO A 246 -10.29 -7.56 -26.64
CA PRO A 246 -9.71 -6.50 -27.49
C PRO A 246 -10.73 -5.72 -28.32
N ASP A 247 -11.87 -6.32 -28.66
CA ASP A 247 -12.99 -5.70 -29.39
C ASP A 247 -13.87 -4.78 -28.52
N GLY A 248 -13.69 -4.80 -27.19
CA GLY A 248 -14.45 -3.99 -26.24
C GLY A 248 -15.66 -4.70 -25.62
N GLU A 249 -15.97 -5.92 -26.04
CA GLU A 249 -17.05 -6.73 -25.46
C GLU A 249 -16.62 -7.40 -24.14
N GLU A 250 -17.58 -7.73 -23.28
CA GLU A 250 -17.31 -8.41 -22.01
C GLU A 250 -16.85 -9.86 -22.26
N ALA A 251 -15.75 -10.24 -21.62
CA ALA A 251 -15.17 -11.57 -21.73
C ALA A 251 -15.99 -12.59 -20.94
N SER A 252 -16.08 -13.82 -21.44
CA SER A 252 -16.71 -14.92 -20.72
C SER A 252 -15.89 -15.34 -19.50
N PRO A 253 -16.48 -16.02 -18.50
CA PRO A 253 -15.71 -16.61 -17.41
C PRO A 253 -14.55 -17.47 -17.94
N GLN A 254 -13.37 -17.30 -17.36
CA GLN A 254 -12.12 -17.97 -17.76
C GLN A 254 -11.52 -17.53 -19.10
N GLU A 255 -12.08 -16.50 -19.75
CA GLU A 255 -11.49 -15.89 -20.94
C GLU A 255 -10.53 -14.75 -20.57
N LEU A 256 -9.40 -14.67 -21.26
CA LEU A 256 -8.40 -13.62 -21.04
C LEU A 256 -8.88 -12.28 -21.61
N GLY A 257 -8.77 -11.21 -20.82
CA GLY A 257 -9.04 -9.86 -21.29
C GLY A 257 -8.39 -8.79 -20.43
N ARG A 258 -8.75 -7.54 -20.70
CA ARG A 258 -8.29 -6.36 -19.95
C ARG A 258 -9.22 -6.11 -18.78
N ILE A 259 -8.63 -6.03 -17.59
CA ILE A 259 -9.38 -5.66 -16.39
C ILE A 259 -9.66 -4.16 -16.44
N VAL A 260 -10.93 -3.79 -16.35
CA VAL A 260 -11.41 -2.41 -16.28
C VAL A 260 -12.33 -2.23 -15.08
N VAL A 261 -12.53 -0.97 -14.67
CA VAL A 261 -13.51 -0.62 -13.65
C VAL A 261 -14.51 0.33 -14.30
N LYS A 262 -15.80 0.00 -14.20
CA LYS A 262 -16.87 0.88 -14.69
C LYS A 262 -16.97 2.12 -13.79
N LEU A 263 -17.08 3.28 -14.42
CA LEU A 263 -17.28 4.55 -13.70
C LEU A 263 -18.67 4.62 -13.06
N PRO A 264 -18.82 5.34 -11.93
CA PRO A 264 -17.77 6.06 -11.20
C PRO A 264 -16.84 5.15 -10.41
N MET A 265 -15.58 5.57 -10.24
CA MET A 265 -14.65 4.92 -9.30
C MET A 265 -15.08 5.19 -7.85
N PRO A 266 -14.75 4.31 -6.89
CA PRO A 266 -15.08 4.53 -5.48
C PRO A 266 -14.31 5.71 -4.86
N PRO A 267 -14.75 6.21 -3.69
CA PRO A 267 -14.08 7.31 -3.02
C PRO A 267 -12.61 7.03 -2.73
N GLY A 268 -11.79 8.06 -2.90
CA GLY A 268 -10.36 8.00 -2.58
C GLY A 268 -9.47 7.50 -3.72
N THR A 269 -10.01 7.14 -4.88
CA THR A 269 -9.21 6.91 -6.10
C THR A 269 -8.67 8.22 -6.67
N VAL A 270 -7.73 8.14 -7.61
CA VAL A 270 -7.15 9.29 -8.30
C VAL A 270 -8.24 10.12 -8.98
N CYS A 271 -8.15 11.45 -8.84
CA CYS A 271 -9.04 12.38 -9.55
C CYS A 271 -8.39 12.95 -10.80
N THR A 272 -7.08 13.17 -10.77
CA THR A 272 -6.30 13.65 -11.92
C THR A 272 -4.80 13.42 -11.72
N LEU A 273 -3.99 13.79 -12.71
CA LEU A 273 -2.54 13.93 -12.61
C LEU A 273 -2.16 15.38 -12.33
N TYR A 274 -1.19 15.59 -11.43
CA TYR A 274 -0.71 16.93 -11.07
C TYR A 274 -0.30 17.74 -12.30
N LYS A 275 -1.01 18.85 -12.55
CA LYS A 275 -0.82 19.75 -13.70
C LYS A 275 -0.90 19.03 -15.06
N ALA A 276 -1.69 17.96 -15.17
CA ALA A 276 -1.71 17.11 -16.36
C ALA A 276 -3.08 16.42 -16.62
N ASP A 277 -4.18 17.18 -16.54
CA ASP A 277 -5.55 16.67 -16.69
C ASP A 277 -5.83 16.01 -18.06
N ASP A 278 -5.34 16.59 -19.16
CA ASP A 278 -5.55 16.00 -20.49
C ASP A 278 -4.78 14.69 -20.65
N ARG A 279 -3.59 14.61 -20.05
CA ARG A 279 -2.81 13.37 -19.98
C ARG A 279 -3.53 12.31 -19.15
N PHE A 280 -4.19 12.70 -18.05
CA PHE A 280 -5.01 11.80 -17.25
C PHE A 280 -6.15 11.19 -18.10
N LYS A 281 -6.92 12.03 -18.80
CA LYS A 281 -7.98 11.59 -19.72
C LYS A 281 -7.47 10.63 -20.79
N SER A 282 -6.37 11.02 -21.44
CA SER A 282 -5.74 10.24 -22.50
C SER A 282 -5.27 8.86 -22.02
N ILE A 283 -4.63 8.78 -20.85
CA ILE A 283 -4.06 7.51 -20.36
C ILE A 283 -5.15 6.54 -19.89
N TYR A 284 -6.14 7.01 -19.13
CA TYR A 284 -7.06 6.11 -18.42
C TYR A 284 -8.41 5.93 -19.10
N PHE A 285 -8.83 6.81 -20.02
CA PHE A 285 -10.20 6.81 -20.55
C PHE A 285 -10.31 6.80 -22.08
N SER A 286 -9.19 6.89 -22.82
CA SER A 286 -9.24 6.92 -24.29
C SER A 286 -9.51 5.56 -24.94
N ARG A 287 -9.05 4.47 -24.31
CA ARG A 287 -9.09 3.13 -24.92
C ARG A 287 -10.49 2.51 -24.92
N PHE A 288 -11.23 2.71 -23.84
CA PHE A 288 -12.61 2.25 -23.67
C PHE A 288 -13.43 3.45 -23.20
N PRO A 289 -13.96 4.27 -24.12
CA PRO A 289 -14.57 5.55 -23.78
C PRO A 289 -15.85 5.37 -22.94
N VAL A 290 -16.10 6.35 -22.07
CA VAL A 290 -17.29 6.42 -21.22
C VAL A 290 -18.54 6.42 -22.10
N GLY A 291 -19.36 5.37 -21.99
CA GLY A 291 -20.58 5.22 -22.80
C GLY A 291 -20.47 4.26 -23.99
N ALA A 292 -19.32 3.60 -24.20
CA ALA A 292 -19.29 2.38 -25.00
C ALA A 292 -20.25 1.38 -24.32
N ARG A 293 -21.39 1.14 -24.96
CA ARG A 293 -22.43 0.24 -24.44
C ARG A 293 -21.82 -1.15 -24.34
N VAL A 294 -21.50 -1.59 -23.13
CA VAL A 294 -21.56 -3.03 -22.82
C VAL A 294 -23.04 -3.36 -23.00
N LYS A 295 -23.39 -3.97 -24.14
CA LYS A 295 -24.75 -4.43 -24.41
C LYS A 295 -25.07 -5.63 -23.55
#